data_AF-A0A7Y0S0A0-F1
#
_entry.id   AF-A0A7Y0S0A0-F1
#
_cell.length_a   1.000
_cell.length_b   1.000
_cell.length_c   1.000
_cell.angle_alpha   90.00
_cell.angle_beta   90.00
_cell.angle_gamma   90.00
#
_symmetry.space_group_name_H-M   'P 1'
#
loop_
_entity.id
_entity.type
_entity.pdbx_description
1 polymer ?
#
loop_
_entity_poly.entity_id
_entity_poly.type
_entity_poly.pdbx_seq_one_letter_code
_entity_poly.pdbx_strand_id
1 'polypeptide(L)'
;VGQLRRVLLNRPERALTHLTPSNCHELLFDDVLAVEAAGEEHDAFARTLREQDVEVLLLHDLLVETLAVPEAKQWLLNTQISDFRYGPTFAR
;
A
#
# COMPACT_ATOMS: atom_id res chain seq x y z
N VAL A 1 10.61 -22.85 -12.49
CA VAL A 1 9.70 -21.77 -12.06
C VAL A 1 8.26 -22.22 -12.35
N GLY A 2 7.31 -21.96 -11.46
CA GLY A 2 5.91 -22.42 -11.57
C GLY A 2 4.96 -21.35 -12.12
N GLN A 3 3.78 -21.77 -12.60
CA GLN A 3 2.75 -20.87 -13.13
C GLN A 3 2.19 -19.97 -12.01
N LEU A 4 2.22 -18.65 -12.23
CA LEU A 4 1.60 -17.69 -11.33
C LEU A 4 0.07 -17.77 -11.47
N ARG A 5 -0.63 -17.90 -10.34
CA ARG A 5 -2.11 -17.99 -10.32
C ARG A 5 -2.78 -16.80 -9.65
N ARG A 6 -2.15 -16.27 -8.60
CA ARG A 6 -2.66 -15.16 -7.81
C ARG A 6 -1.50 -14.32 -7.30
N VAL A 7 -1.66 -13.01 -7.31
CA VAL A 7 -0.63 -12.04 -6.87
C VAL A 7 -1.27 -10.88 -6.13
N LEU A 8 -0.54 -10.35 -5.15
CA LEU A 8 -0.90 -9.14 -4.41
C LEU A 8 -0.04 -7.98 -4.91
N LEU A 9 -0.68 -6.90 -5.33
CA LEU A 9 -0.03 -5.66 -5.76
C LEU A 9 -0.46 -4.48 -4.87
N ASN A 10 0.36 -3.43 -4.84
CA ASN A 10 0.03 -2.18 -4.17
C ASN A 10 0.15 -1.03 -5.16
N ARG A 11 -0.97 -0.38 -5.45
CA ARG A 11 -1.01 0.73 -6.40
C ARG A 11 -0.29 1.96 -5.82
N PRO A 12 0.54 2.65 -6.62
CA PRO A 12 1.06 3.98 -6.29
C PRO A 12 -0.09 4.96 -6.00
N GLU A 13 -0.11 5.54 -4.80
CA GLU A 13 -1.20 6.40 -4.33
C GLU A 13 -0.67 7.60 -3.51
N ARG A 14 -1.55 8.22 -2.71
CA ARG A 14 -1.29 9.41 -1.90
C ARG A 14 -0.03 9.33 -1.05
N ALA A 15 0.35 8.16 -0.56
CA ALA A 15 1.59 8.00 0.21
C ALA A 15 2.81 8.56 -0.54
N LEU A 16 2.88 8.36 -1.85
CA LEU A 16 3.98 8.82 -2.69
C LEU A 16 3.91 10.32 -3.00
N THR A 17 2.73 10.95 -2.88
CA THR A 17 2.60 12.42 -3.02
C THR A 17 3.24 13.19 -1.87
N HIS A 18 3.59 12.50 -0.77
CA HIS A 18 4.30 13.10 0.36
C HIS A 18 5.83 13.04 0.20
N LEU A 19 6.33 12.45 -0.89
CA LEU A 19 7.76 12.48 -1.21
C LEU A 19 8.18 13.89 -1.63
N THR A 20 9.26 14.35 -1.01
CA THR A 20 9.94 15.60 -1.33
C THR A 20 11.41 15.30 -1.60
N PRO A 21 12.13 16.18 -2.30
CA PRO A 21 13.57 16.01 -2.51
C PRO A 21 14.37 15.91 -1.20
N SER A 22 13.84 16.47 -0.10
CA SER A 22 14.49 16.45 1.21
C SER A 22 14.24 15.17 2.02
N ASN A 23 13.21 14.37 1.71
CA ASN A 23 12.86 13.17 2.49
C ASN A 23 12.95 11.86 1.69
N CYS A 24 13.09 11.90 0.36
CA CYS A 24 12.99 10.71 -0.49
C CYS A 24 13.98 9.62 -0.07
N HIS A 25 15.24 10.00 0.16
CA HIS A 25 16.30 9.06 0.54
C HIS A 25 16.04 8.43 1.92
N GLU A 26 15.53 9.19 2.88
CA GLU A 26 15.16 8.68 4.21
C GLU A 26 13.96 7.70 4.12
N LEU A 27 13.09 7.91 3.13
CA LEU A 27 11.94 7.06 2.83
C LEU A 27 12.27 5.91 1.86
N LEU A 28 13.57 5.68 1.58
CA LEU A 28 14.07 4.60 0.72
C LEU A 28 13.65 4.74 -0.75
N PHE A 29 13.53 5.98 -1.24
CA PHE A 29 13.34 6.33 -2.64
C PHE A 29 14.55 7.10 -3.18
N ASP A 30 14.95 6.79 -4.41
CA ASP A 30 16.04 7.48 -5.09
C ASP A 30 15.64 8.91 -5.52
N ASP A 31 14.38 9.12 -5.92
CA ASP A 31 13.85 10.43 -6.34
C ASP A 31 12.33 10.54 -6.10
N VAL A 32 11.78 11.73 -6.32
CA VAL A 32 10.33 12.01 -6.30
C VAL A 32 9.69 11.43 -7.55
N LEU A 33 8.50 10.82 -7.37
CA LEU A 33 7.79 10.13 -8.45
C LEU A 33 6.65 10.98 -9.03
N ALA A 34 6.45 10.90 -10.34
CA ALA A 34 5.22 11.33 -10.98
C ALA A 34 4.10 10.32 -10.67
N VAL A 35 3.38 10.53 -9.56
CA VAL A 35 2.44 9.55 -9.00
C VAL A 35 1.33 9.14 -9.97
N GLU A 36 0.83 10.07 -10.79
CA GLU A 36 -0.20 9.77 -11.79
C GLU A 36 0.32 8.81 -12.87
N ALA A 37 1.47 9.12 -13.48
CA ALA A 37 2.11 8.26 -14.46
C ALA A 37 2.48 6.88 -13.88
N ALA A 38 3.00 6.84 -12.65
CA ALA A 38 3.28 5.59 -11.96
C ALA A 38 2.01 4.74 -11.71
N GLY A 39 0.88 5.40 -11.45
CA GLY A 39 -0.42 4.76 -11.35
C GLY A 39 -0.87 4.14 -12.68
N GLU A 40 -0.72 4.87 -13.79
CA GLU A 40 -1.06 4.37 -15.12
C GLU A 40 -0.19 3.16 -15.52
N GLU A 41 1.11 3.22 -15.26
CA GLU A 41 2.04 2.10 -15.48
C GLU A 41 1.67 0.87 -14.64
N HIS A 42 1.34 1.08 -13.36
CA HIS A 42 0.87 0.02 -12.49
C HIS A 42 -0.44 -0.61 -12.99
N ASP A 43 -1.37 0.20 -13.47
CA ASP A 43 -2.66 -0.28 -13.99
C ASP A 43 -2.48 -1.09 -15.28
N ALA A 44 -1.55 -0.66 -16.15
CA ALA A 44 -1.15 -1.43 -17.31
C ALA A 44 -0.52 -2.78 -16.92
N PHE A 45 0.37 -2.79 -15.92
CA PHE A 45 0.99 -4.02 -15.40
C PHE A 45 -0.05 -4.99 -14.82
N ALA A 46 -0.95 -4.50 -13.98
CA ALA A 46 -2.04 -5.29 -13.41
C ALA A 46 -2.97 -5.86 -14.49
N ARG A 47 -3.26 -5.08 -15.54
CA ARG A 47 -4.04 -5.56 -16.69
C ARG A 47 -3.33 -6.70 -17.42
N THR A 48 -2.04 -6.57 -17.73
CA THR A 48 -1.27 -7.63 -18.38
C THR A 48 -1.29 -8.93 -17.58
N LEU A 49 -1.21 -8.87 -16.25
CA LEU A 49 -1.34 -10.05 -15.40
C LEU A 49 -2.72 -10.70 -15.50
N ARG A 50 -3.79 -9.89 -15.46
CA ARG A 50 -5.17 -10.40 -15.60
C ARG A 50 -5.42 -11.03 -16.96
N GLU A 51 -4.84 -10.47 -18.03
CA GLU A 51 -4.89 -11.05 -19.39
C GLU A 51 -4.17 -12.40 -19.49
N GLN A 52 -3.30 -12.73 -18.53
CA GLN A 52 -2.65 -14.05 -18.40
C GLN A 52 -3.38 -14.96 -17.40
N ASP A 53 -4.66 -14.69 -17.12
CA ASP A 53 -5.50 -15.42 -16.16
C ASP A 53 -4.95 -15.44 -14.73
N VAL A 54 -4.13 -14.44 -14.37
CA VAL A 54 -3.65 -14.25 -12.99
C VAL A 54 -4.66 -13.43 -12.21
N GLU A 55 -5.06 -13.94 -11.05
CA GLU A 55 -5.88 -13.19 -10.10
C GLU A 55 -5.03 -12.11 -9.41
N VAL A 56 -5.31 -10.85 -9.73
CA VAL A 56 -4.62 -9.69 -9.16
C VAL A 56 -5.46 -9.12 -8.02
N LEU A 57 -4.93 -9.21 -6.80
CA LEU A 57 -5.46 -8.59 -5.60
C LEU A 57 -4.73 -7.27 -5.34
N LEU A 58 -5.46 -6.24 -4.90
CA LEU A 58 -4.87 -4.97 -4.48
C LEU A 58 -4.83 -4.88 -2.96
N LEU A 59 -3.67 -4.51 -2.41
CA LEU A 59 -3.45 -4.39 -0.98
C LEU A 59 -4.40 -3.38 -0.33
N HIS A 60 -4.65 -2.25 -1.00
CA HIS A 60 -5.60 -1.25 -0.52
C HIS A 60 -7.00 -1.84 -0.37
N ASP A 61 -7.49 -2.55 -1.37
CA ASP A 61 -8.84 -3.14 -1.36
C ASP A 61 -8.97 -4.21 -0.27
N LEU A 62 -7.97 -5.10 -0.15
CA LEU A 62 -7.94 -6.09 0.92
C LEU A 62 -7.87 -5.44 2.31
N LEU A 63 -7.17 -4.32 2.45
CA LEU A 63 -7.13 -3.58 3.71
C LEU A 63 -8.51 -2.97 4.02
N VAL A 64 -9.19 -2.39 3.04
CA VAL A 64 -10.57 -1.88 3.20
C VAL A 64 -11.52 -3.00 3.64
N GLU A 65 -11.47 -4.15 2.98
CA GLU A 65 -12.27 -5.33 3.34
C GLU A 65 -11.93 -5.82 4.75
N THR A 66 -10.64 -5.89 5.08
CA THR A 66 -10.18 -6.31 6.41
C THR A 66 -10.67 -5.35 7.50
N LEU A 67 -10.63 -4.05 7.24
CA LEU A 67 -11.09 -3.01 8.16
C LEU A 67 -12.61 -2.99 8.35
N ALA A 68 -13.38 -3.62 7.46
CA ALA A 68 -14.81 -3.84 7.65
C ALA A 68 -15.10 -4.87 8.75
N VAL A 69 -14.13 -5.71 9.11
CA VAL A 69 -14.21 -6.63 10.26
C VAL A 69 -13.87 -5.86 11.55
N PRO A 70 -14.82 -5.68 12.49
CA PRO A 70 -14.60 -4.82 13.66
C PRO A 70 -13.40 -5.25 14.52
N GLU A 71 -13.23 -6.56 14.70
CA GLU A 71 -12.14 -7.15 15.49
C GLU A 71 -10.77 -6.88 14.85
N ALA A 72 -10.66 -7.03 13.52
CA ALA A 72 -9.42 -6.76 12.79
C ALA A 72 -9.08 -5.27 12.81
N LYS A 73 -10.08 -4.39 12.67
CA LYS A 73 -9.91 -2.94 12.81
C LYS A 73 -9.43 -2.55 14.20
N GLN A 74 -10.06 -3.07 15.26
CA GLN A 74 -9.63 -2.80 16.64
C GLN A 74 -8.21 -3.29 16.89
N TRP A 75 -7.88 -4.50 16.45
CA TRP A 75 -6.53 -5.04 16.56
C TRP A 75 -5.49 -4.17 15.85
N LEU A 76 -5.79 -3.74 14.62
CA LEU A 76 -4.89 -2.88 13.83
C LEU A 76 -4.67 -1.54 14.54
N LEU A 77 -5.74 -0.88 14.99
CA LEU A 77 -5.66 0.42 15.66
C LEU A 77 -4.85 0.32 16.95
N ASN A 78 -5.10 -0.69 17.78
CA ASN A 78 -4.35 -0.90 19.03
C ASN A 78 -2.86 -1.20 18.77
N THR A 79 -2.53 -1.82 17.64
CA THR A 79 -1.15 -2.14 17.26
C THR A 79 -0.44 -0.91 16.70
N GLN A 80 -1.10 -0.15 15.82
CA GLN A 80 -0.50 0.99 15.14
C GLN A 80 -0.47 2.23 16.03
N ILE A 81 -1.58 2.54 16.71
CA ILE A 81 -1.74 3.68 17.63
C ILE A 81 -1.32 3.20 19.02
N SER A 82 -0.02 3.13 19.25
CA SER A 82 0.56 2.70 20.52
C SER A 82 1.47 3.76 21.13
N ASP A 83 1.62 3.71 22.45
CA ASP A 83 2.51 4.60 23.21
C ASP A 83 3.93 4.61 22.65
N PHE A 84 4.40 3.47 22.12
CA PHE A 84 5.73 3.34 21.54
C PHE A 84 5.90 4.08 20.21
N ARG A 85 4.83 4.24 19.42
CA ARG A 85 4.86 4.90 18.11
C ARG A 85 4.48 6.38 18.18
N TYR A 86 3.52 6.73 19.03
CA TYR A 86 2.93 8.06 19.07
C TYR A 86 3.08 8.76 20.44
N GLY A 87 3.58 8.05 21.46
CA GLY A 87 3.70 8.59 22.82
C GLY A 87 2.36 8.63 23.58
N PRO A 88 2.41 8.79 24.91
CA PRO A 88 1.24 8.66 25.80
C PRO A 88 0.17 9.75 25.60
N THR A 89 0.52 10.84 24.90
CA THR A 89 -0.40 11.94 24.58
C THR A 89 -1.27 11.63 23.36
N PHE A 90 -0.73 10.94 22.36
CA PHE A 90 -1.40 10.71 21.07
C PHE A 90 -1.87 9.26 20.87
N ALA A 91 -1.52 8.34 21.77
CA ALA A 91 -1.89 6.92 21.67
C ALA A 91 -3.25 6.56 22.31
N ARG A 92 -4.12 7.55 22.59
CA ARG A 92 -5.43 7.35 23.23
C ARG A 92 -6.59 7.47 22.26
#